data_AF-A0A1G0BCE4-F1
#
_entry.id   AF-A0A1G0BCE4-F1
#
_cell.length_a   1.000
_cell.length_b   1.000
_cell.length_c   1.000
_cell.angle_alpha   90.00
_cell.angle_beta   90.00
_cell.angle_gamma   90.00
#
_symmetry.space_group_name_H-M   'P 1'
#
loop_
_entity.id
_entity.type
_entity.pdbx_description
1 polymer ?
#
loop_
_entity_poly.entity_id
_entity_poly.type
_entity_poly.pdbx_seq_one_letter_code
_entity_poly.pdbx_strand_id
1 'polypeptide(L)'
;MYTNTLNAGLAVRNKKRNIGTQISASYLFGEDQSFEIASRSFVDVNLLKTKKTSLKFRPQLNIVAGKQTIELARIYSQDGQMLTEYIENDVFDLINTQINLPLQFSTNSFDFEAGYNINFPNALGDESNLKNTGFFSFSVGYLIDL
;
A
#
# COMPACT_ATOMS: atom_id res chain seq x y z
N MET A 1 17.26 -8.89 -11.50
CA MET A 1 16.32 -9.20 -10.39
C MET A 1 16.73 -8.52 -9.07
N TYR A 2 15.78 -8.12 -8.21
CA TYR A 2 16.05 -7.58 -6.87
C TYR A 2 16.33 -8.70 -5.86
N THR A 3 17.39 -8.57 -5.06
CA THR A 3 17.78 -9.61 -4.06
C THR A 3 17.90 -9.07 -2.64
N ASN A 4 17.97 -7.75 -2.49
CA ASN A 4 18.13 -7.08 -1.21
C ASN A 4 17.20 -5.85 -1.13
N THR A 5 16.81 -5.49 0.10
CA THR A 5 16.00 -4.30 0.35
C THR A 5 16.54 -3.54 1.57
N LEU A 6 16.74 -2.23 1.41
CA LEU A 6 17.03 -1.31 2.50
C LEU A 6 15.79 -0.44 2.77
N ASN A 7 15.31 -0.45 4.01
CA ASN A 7 14.11 0.30 4.40
C ASN A 7 14.46 1.38 5.43
N ALA A 8 13.91 2.58 5.24
CA ALA A 8 13.96 3.66 6.21
C ALA A 8 12.54 4.21 6.40
N GLY A 9 12.17 4.62 7.62
CA GLY A 9 10.84 5.16 7.85
C GLY A 9 10.73 6.01 9.10
N LEU A 10 9.74 6.91 9.08
CA LEU A 10 9.40 7.82 10.16
C LEU A 10 7.92 7.68 10.47
N ALA A 11 7.58 7.65 11.76
CA ALA A 11 6.20 7.61 12.22
C ALA A 11 5.95 8.73 13.22
N VAL A 12 4.91 9.51 12.98
CA VAL A 12 4.47 10.60 13.85
C VAL A 12 3.07 10.29 14.34
N ARG A 13 2.84 10.53 15.63
CA ARG A 13 1.53 10.35 16.27
C ARG A 13 1.23 11.53 17.16
N ASN A 14 -0.04 11.90 17.23
CA ASN A 14 -0.47 12.95 18.14
C ASN A 14 -0.40 12.49 19.63
N LYS A 15 -0.45 13.46 20.56
CA LYS A 15 -0.34 13.19 22.01
C LYS A 15 -1.39 12.20 22.54
N LYS A 16 -2.62 12.28 22.03
CA LYS A 16 -3.72 11.37 22.39
C LYS A 16 -3.59 9.97 21.76
N ARG A 17 -2.58 9.78 20.90
CA ARG A 17 -2.28 8.56 20.17
C ARG A 17 -3.43 8.03 19.31
N ASN A 18 -4.36 8.90 18.90
CA ASN A 18 -5.54 8.53 18.12
C ASN A 18 -5.46 8.93 16.64
N ILE A 19 -4.42 9.65 16.23
CA ILE A 19 -4.13 9.93 14.82
C ILE A 19 -2.64 9.75 14.62
N GLY A 20 -2.24 9.06 13.56
CA GLY A 20 -0.84 8.93 13.21
C GLY A 20 -0.63 8.73 11.72
N THR A 21 0.58 9.07 11.30
CA THR A 21 1.05 8.90 9.94
C THR A 21 2.44 8.27 9.99
N GLN A 22 2.67 7.29 9.13
CA GLN A 22 3.95 6.67 8.88
C GLN A 22 4.33 6.93 7.42
N ILE A 23 5.59 7.25 7.19
CA ILE A 23 6.19 7.38 5.86
C ILE A 23 7.39 6.44 5.84
N SER A 24 7.51 5.63 4.81
CA SER A 24 8.65 4.75 4.60
C SER A 24 9.17 4.86 3.18
N ALA A 25 10.47 4.71 3.04
CA ALA A 25 11.18 4.62 1.78
C ALA A 25 11.91 3.27 1.74
N SER A 26 11.79 2.58 0.62
CA SER A 26 12.34 1.25 0.39
C SER A 26 13.21 1.30 -0.85
N TYR A 27 14.49 0.99 -0.72
CA TYR A 27 15.42 0.85 -1.83
C TYR A 27 15.68 -0.63 -2.08
N LEU A 28 15.27 -1.11 -3.25
CA LEU A 28 15.45 -2.49 -3.69
C LEU A 28 16.69 -2.56 -4.60
N PHE A 29 17.62 -3.45 -4.31
CA PHE A 29 18.87 -3.57 -5.05
C PHE A 29 19.31 -5.03 -5.24
N GLY A 30 20.11 -5.25 -6.28
CA GLY A 30 20.56 -6.56 -6.75
C GLY A 30 21.20 -6.38 -8.12
N GLU A 31 20.74 -7.14 -9.11
CA GLU A 31 21.09 -6.89 -10.52
C GLU A 31 20.35 -5.65 -11.07
N ASP A 32 19.13 -5.40 -10.56
CA ASP A 32 18.33 -4.22 -10.86
C ASP A 32 18.18 -3.33 -9.62
N GLN A 33 17.74 -2.10 -9.84
CA GLN A 33 17.51 -1.12 -8.79
C GLN A 33 16.12 -0.49 -8.91
N SER A 34 15.40 -0.44 -7.79
CA SER A 34 14.10 0.21 -7.68
C SER A 34 13.96 0.92 -6.35
N PHE A 35 13.00 1.83 -6.29
CA PHE A 35 12.73 2.64 -5.12
C PHE A 35 11.22 2.82 -4.97
N GLU A 36 10.76 2.72 -3.73
CA GLU A 36 9.36 2.88 -3.35
C GLU A 36 9.25 3.83 -2.15
N ILE A 37 8.23 4.68 -2.17
CA ILE A 37 7.78 5.45 -1.01
C ILE A 37 6.36 5.00 -0.68
N ALA A 38 6.14 4.65 0.58
CA ALA A 38 4.81 4.37 1.10
C ALA A 38 4.46 5.34 2.24
N SER A 39 3.19 5.70 2.31
CA SER A 39 2.63 6.40 3.46
C SER A 39 1.40 5.67 3.98
N ARG A 40 1.24 5.67 5.30
CA ARG A 40 0.10 5.09 6.00
C ARG A 40 -0.38 6.06 7.06
N SER A 41 -1.59 6.57 6.89
CA SER A 41 -2.26 7.41 7.89
C SER A 41 -3.43 6.65 8.49
N PHE A 42 -3.67 6.82 9.79
CA PHE A 42 -4.77 6.17 10.48
C PHE A 42 -5.41 7.09 11.52
N VAL A 43 -6.67 6.78 11.83
CA VAL A 43 -7.41 7.33 12.97
C VAL A 43 -7.84 6.16 13.86
N ASP A 44 -7.64 6.25 15.17
CA ASP A 44 -8.14 5.29 16.16
C ASP A 44 -9.40 5.85 16.83
N VAL A 45 -10.53 5.20 16.63
CA VAL A 45 -11.81 5.49 17.30
C VAL A 45 -12.12 4.34 18.25
N ASN A 46 -12.06 4.60 19.57
CA ASN A 46 -12.50 3.61 20.55
C ASN A 46 -14.03 3.65 20.65
N LEU A 47 -14.69 2.58 20.23
CA LEU A 47 -16.14 2.43 20.31
C LEU A 47 -16.57 1.86 21.67
N LEU A 48 -15.78 0.94 22.22
CA LEU A 48 -15.96 0.36 23.55
C LEU A 48 -14.60 0.07 24.19
N LYS A 49 -14.48 0.31 25.49
CA LYS A 49 -13.31 -0.10 26.26
C LYS A 49 -13.69 -0.47 27.68
N THR A 50 -13.47 -1.74 28.04
CA THR A 50 -13.64 -2.29 29.39
C THR A 50 -12.32 -2.95 29.84
N LYS A 51 -12.29 -3.54 31.04
CA LYS A 51 -11.10 -4.23 31.55
C LYS A 51 -10.71 -5.47 30.73
N LYS A 52 -11.68 -6.17 30.17
CA LYS A 52 -11.48 -7.45 29.45
C LYS A 52 -11.72 -7.34 27.96
N THR A 53 -12.35 -6.27 27.50
CA THR A 53 -12.85 -6.17 26.12
C THR A 53 -12.59 -4.79 25.54
N SER A 54 -12.24 -4.72 24.26
CA SER A 54 -12.17 -3.45 23.53
C SER A 54 -12.73 -3.60 22.12
N LEU A 55 -13.46 -2.58 21.66
CA LEU A 55 -13.92 -2.45 20.29
C LEU A 55 -13.38 -1.14 19.73
N LYS A 56 -12.66 -1.21 18.62
CA LYS A 56 -12.05 -0.06 17.96
C LYS A 56 -12.37 -0.08 16.48
N PHE A 57 -12.66 1.08 15.94
CA PHE A 57 -12.69 1.31 14.51
C PHE A 57 -11.44 2.10 14.14
N ARG A 58 -10.62 1.55 13.23
CA ARG A 58 -9.31 2.12 12.90
C ARG A 58 -9.15 2.37 11.40
N PRO A 59 -9.90 3.31 10.79
CA PRO A 59 -9.80 3.60 9.37
C PRO A 59 -8.38 4.06 9.01
N GLN A 60 -7.91 3.63 7.83
CA GLN A 60 -6.56 3.87 7.34
C GLN A 60 -6.58 4.28 5.87
N LEU A 61 -5.67 5.18 5.53
CA LEU A 61 -5.34 5.57 4.16
C LEU A 61 -3.88 5.18 3.91
N ASN A 62 -3.66 4.32 2.92
CA ASN A 62 -2.34 3.91 2.47
C ASN A 62 -2.12 4.45 1.06
N ILE A 63 -0.93 4.98 0.80
CA ILE A 63 -0.53 5.49 -0.52
C ILE A 63 0.85 4.91 -0.80
N VAL A 64 1.02 4.31 -1.97
CA VAL A 64 2.30 3.74 -2.42
C VAL A 64 2.64 4.34 -3.77
N ALA A 65 3.85 4.87 -3.89
CA ALA A 65 4.44 5.37 -5.12
C ALA A 65 5.80 4.72 -5.31
N GLY A 66 6.19 4.45 -6.54
CA GLY A 66 7.41 3.72 -6.81
C GLY A 66 7.85 3.83 -8.26
N LYS A 67 9.06 3.33 -8.52
CA LYS A 67 9.58 3.21 -9.87
C LYS A 67 8.80 2.11 -10.61
N GLN A 68 8.24 2.46 -11.77
CA GLN A 68 7.49 1.58 -12.67
C GLN A 68 8.08 1.67 -14.08
N THR A 69 8.18 0.54 -14.76
CA THR A 69 8.69 0.47 -16.14
C THR A 69 7.52 0.50 -17.11
N ILE A 70 7.54 1.44 -18.04
CA ILE A 70 6.55 1.60 -19.11
C ILE A 70 7.18 1.13 -20.42
N GLU A 71 6.50 0.26 -21.15
CA GLU A 71 6.90 -0.14 -22.49
C GLU A 71 6.14 0.73 -23.52
N LEU A 72 6.87 1.56 -24.26
CA LEU A 72 6.31 2.47 -25.27
C LEU A 72 6.60 1.95 -26.68
N ALA A 73 5.55 1.75 -27.47
CA ALA A 73 5.67 1.38 -28.88
C ALA A 73 5.99 2.61 -29.73
N ARG A 74 7.15 2.63 -30.36
CA ARG A 74 7.59 3.64 -31.31
C ARG A 74 7.50 3.10 -32.73
N ILE A 75 6.67 3.73 -33.56
CA ILE A 75 6.57 3.42 -34.98
C ILE A 75 7.52 4.36 -35.74
N TYR A 76 8.46 3.79 -36.50
CA TYR A 76 9.34 4.55 -37.38
C TYR A 76 9.47 3.87 -38.74
N SER A 77 9.82 4.66 -39.76
CA SER A 77 10.05 4.15 -41.10
C SER A 77 11.53 3.87 -41.33
N GLN A 78 11.87 2.63 -41.68
CA GLN A 78 13.19 2.23 -42.14
C GLN A 78 13.03 1.53 -43.50
N ASP A 79 13.72 2.01 -44.53
CA ASP A 79 13.62 1.49 -45.91
C ASP A 79 12.18 1.35 -46.46
N GLY A 80 11.30 2.30 -46.10
CA GLY A 80 9.90 2.32 -46.56
C GLY A 80 8.97 1.31 -45.87
N GLN A 81 9.48 0.53 -44.90
CA GLN A 81 8.67 -0.32 -44.02
C GLN A 81 8.42 0.39 -42.69
N MET A 82 7.21 0.24 -42.15
CA MET A 82 6.88 0.71 -40.80
C MET A 82 7.28 -0.37 -39.81
N LEU A 83 8.24 -0.05 -38.95
CA LEU A 83 8.71 -0.93 -37.88
C LEU A 83 8.24 -0.38 -36.54
N THR A 84 7.84 -1.29 -35.64
CA THR A 84 7.51 -0.98 -34.25
C THR A 84 8.67 -1.41 -33.36
N GLU A 85 9.29 -0.46 -32.68
CA GLU A 85 10.26 -0.72 -31.61
C GLU A 85 9.60 -0.46 -30.26
N TYR A 86 9.85 -1.34 -29.29
CA TYR A 86 9.39 -1.16 -27.92
C TYR A 86 10.52 -0.60 -27.08
N ILE A 87 10.32 0.58 -26.51
CA ILE A 87 11.30 1.25 -25.64
C ILE A 87 10.78 1.18 -24.21
N GLU A 88 11.59 0.63 -23.31
CA GLU A 88 11.32 0.67 -21.87
C GLU A 88 11.74 2.01 -21.28
N ASN A 89 10.86 2.65 -20.53
CA ASN A 89 11.14 3.89 -19.81
C ASN A 89 10.70 3.77 -18.35
N ASP A 90 11.61 4.09 -17.45
CA ASP A 90 11.37 4.03 -16.02
C ASP A 90 10.83 5.36 -15.49
N VAL A 91 9.64 5.33 -14.90
CA VAL A 91 8.97 6.50 -14.32
C VAL A 91 8.69 6.24 -12.84
N PHE A 92 8.88 7.26 -11.99
CA PHE A 92 8.43 7.21 -10.61
C PHE A 92 7.04 7.84 -10.51
N ASP A 93 6.03 7.03 -10.20
CA ASP A 93 4.64 7.49 -10.12
C ASP A 93 3.89 6.82 -8.96
N LEU A 94 2.71 7.35 -8.66
CA LEU A 94 1.76 6.72 -7.76
C LEU A 94 1.40 5.33 -8.31
N ILE A 95 1.43 4.32 -7.46
CA ILE A 95 1.06 2.95 -7.80
C ILE A 95 -0.39 2.70 -7.37
N ASN A 96 -0.70 2.98 -6.11
CA ASN A 96 -2.00 2.68 -5.54
C ASN A 96 -2.33 3.59 -4.35
N THR A 97 -3.60 3.98 -4.26
CA THR A 97 -4.18 4.50 -3.03
C THR A 97 -5.13 3.46 -2.47
N GLN A 98 -5.04 3.13 -1.19
CA GLN A 98 -5.89 2.14 -0.53
C GLN A 98 -6.55 2.72 0.71
N ILE A 99 -7.85 2.45 0.86
CA ILE A 99 -8.60 2.71 2.08
C ILE A 99 -8.88 1.38 2.77
N ASN A 100 -8.56 1.29 4.06
CA ASN A 100 -8.86 0.13 4.91
C ASN A 100 -9.78 0.58 6.05
N LEU A 101 -10.90 -0.12 6.24
CA LEU A 101 -11.91 0.18 7.25
C LEU A 101 -12.07 -0.99 8.23
N PRO A 102 -11.11 -1.22 9.14
CA PRO A 102 -11.11 -2.34 10.06
C PRO A 102 -11.88 -2.01 11.34
N LEU A 103 -12.70 -2.96 11.76
CA LEU A 103 -13.31 -3.07 13.08
C LEU A 103 -12.56 -4.14 13.87
N GLN A 104 -11.92 -3.72 14.95
CA GLN A 104 -11.09 -4.55 15.80
C GLN A 104 -11.79 -4.82 17.13
N PHE A 105 -11.98 -6.09 17.46
CA PHE A 105 -12.56 -6.55 18.70
C PHE A 105 -11.54 -7.41 19.45
N SER A 106 -11.17 -6.98 20.65
CA SER A 106 -10.25 -7.70 21.53
C SER A 106 -11.00 -8.17 22.77
N THR A 107 -10.82 -9.42 23.19
CA THR A 107 -11.36 -9.95 24.44
C THR A 107 -10.40 -10.94 25.11
N ASN A 108 -9.98 -10.64 26.34
CA ASN A 108 -8.93 -11.38 27.05
C ASN A 108 -7.68 -11.58 26.17
N SER A 109 -7.38 -12.80 25.74
CA SER A 109 -6.23 -13.16 24.90
C SER A 109 -6.56 -13.27 23.41
N PHE A 110 -7.80 -13.00 23.00
CA PHE A 110 -8.23 -13.07 21.60
C PHE A 110 -8.35 -11.68 20.99
N ASP A 111 -7.86 -11.56 19.76
CA ASP A 111 -8.05 -10.40 18.89
C ASP A 111 -8.76 -10.84 17.61
N PHE A 112 -9.81 -10.14 17.24
CA PHE A 112 -10.56 -10.33 16.01
C PHE A 112 -10.54 -9.04 15.22
N GLU A 113 -10.33 -9.13 13.90
CA GLU A 113 -10.46 -7.99 13.01
C GLU A 113 -11.33 -8.37 11.82
N ALA A 114 -12.34 -7.57 11.55
CA ALA A 114 -13.10 -7.61 10.32
C ALA A 114 -12.92 -6.27 9.60
N GLY A 115 -12.56 -6.29 8.32
CA GLY A 115 -12.27 -5.07 7.58
C GLY A 115 -12.77 -5.12 6.15
N TYR A 116 -12.99 -3.94 5.59
CA TYR A 116 -13.21 -3.76 4.16
C TYR A 116 -12.07 -2.94 3.57
N ASN A 117 -11.49 -3.44 2.49
CA ASN A 117 -10.36 -2.83 1.78
C ASN A 117 -10.84 -2.35 0.42
N ILE A 118 -10.43 -1.15 0.02
CA ILE A 118 -10.72 -0.57 -1.29
C ILE A 118 -9.39 -0.10 -1.90
N ASN A 119 -9.05 -0.58 -3.08
CA ASN A 119 -7.87 -0.15 -3.83
C ASN A 119 -8.30 0.74 -4.99
N PHE A 120 -7.57 1.83 -5.15
CA PHE A 120 -7.67 2.83 -6.21
C PHE A 120 -6.32 2.82 -6.94
N PRO A 121 -6.12 1.88 -7.88
CA PRO A 121 -4.89 1.80 -8.64
C PRO A 121 -4.72 3.05 -9.50
N ASN A 122 -3.49 3.53 -9.62
CA ASN A 122 -3.16 4.65 -10.49
C ASN A 122 -2.71 4.13 -11.84
N ALA A 123 -3.15 4.79 -12.92
CA ALA A 123 -2.85 4.37 -14.27
C ALA A 123 -1.42 4.72 -14.65
N LEU A 124 -0.74 3.81 -15.34
CA LEU A 124 0.63 4.01 -15.79
C LEU A 124 0.66 4.28 -17.31
N GLY A 125 1.26 5.38 -17.73
CA GLY A 125 1.34 5.74 -19.16
C GLY A 125 -0.04 5.98 -19.78
N ASP A 126 -0.34 5.29 -20.89
CA ASP A 126 -1.61 5.41 -21.62
C ASP A 126 -2.72 4.48 -21.09
N GLU A 127 -2.50 3.82 -19.95
CA GLU A 127 -3.54 3.02 -19.30
C GLU A 127 -4.75 3.89 -18.95
N SER A 128 -5.94 3.37 -19.22
CA SER A 128 -7.21 4.02 -18.87
C SER A 128 -8.18 3.00 -18.30
N ASN A 129 -9.15 3.47 -17.51
CA ASN A 129 -10.23 2.67 -16.94
C ASN A 129 -9.78 1.52 -16.00
N LEU A 130 -8.70 1.72 -15.23
CA LEU A 130 -8.38 0.79 -14.15
C LEU A 130 -9.54 0.73 -13.15
N LYS A 131 -9.99 -0.50 -12.86
CA LYS A 131 -11.13 -0.71 -11.96
C LYS A 131 -10.69 -0.64 -10.51
N ASN A 132 -11.43 0.12 -9.71
CA ASN A 132 -11.31 0.02 -8.26
C ASN A 132 -11.71 -1.39 -7.82
N THR A 133 -10.92 -1.98 -6.93
CA THR A 133 -11.22 -3.31 -6.37
C THR A 133 -11.50 -3.18 -4.88
N GLY A 134 -12.32 -4.08 -4.34
CA GLY A 134 -12.59 -4.13 -2.92
C GLY A 134 -12.79 -5.55 -2.41
N PHE A 135 -12.38 -5.79 -1.18
CA PHE A 135 -12.48 -7.11 -0.55
C PHE A 135 -12.69 -7.01 0.96
N PHE A 136 -13.37 -8.02 1.50
CA PHE A 136 -13.49 -8.22 2.94
C PHE A 136 -12.30 -9.01 3.46
N SER A 137 -11.76 -8.60 4.60
CA SER A 137 -10.71 -9.31 5.32
C SER A 137 -11.19 -9.68 6.71
N PHE A 138 -10.86 -10.88 7.15
CA PHE A 138 -11.08 -11.33 8.52
C PHE A 138 -9.81 -11.94 9.07
N SER A 139 -9.44 -11.59 10.30
CA SER A 139 -8.29 -12.17 10.98
C SER A 139 -8.59 -12.44 12.45
N VAL A 140 -7.90 -13.45 13.00
CA VAL A 140 -7.98 -13.83 14.41
C VAL A 140 -6.56 -14.01 14.94
N GLY A 141 -6.28 -13.40 16.07
CA GLY A 141 -5.06 -13.56 16.85
C GLY A 141 -5.36 -14.13 18.22
N TYR A 142 -4.45 -14.95 18.75
CA TYR A 142 -4.50 -15.44 20.12
C TYR A 142 -3.13 -15.32 20.76
N LEU A 143 -3.08 -14.70 21.95
CA LEU A 143 -1.87 -14.66 22.77
C LEU A 143 -1.83 -15.87 23.69
N ILE A 144 -0.84 -16.74 23.51
CA ILE A 144 -0.56 -17.85 24.42
C ILE A 144 0.19 -17.26 25.62
N ASP A 145 -0.43 -17.31 26.80
CA ASP A 145 0.25 -17.03 28.06
C ASP A 145 0.95 -18.31 28.53
N LEU A 146 2.22 -18.21 28.95
CA LEU A 146 3.09 -19.35 29.29
C LEU A 146 3.15 -19.61 30.81
#